data_AF-A0A8H4P4Q0-F1
#
_entry.id   AF-A0A8H4P4Q0-F1
#
_cell.length_a   1.000
_cell.length_b   1.000
_cell.length_c   1.000
_cell.angle_alpha   90.00
_cell.angle_beta   90.00
_cell.angle_gamma   90.00
#
_symmetry.space_group_name_H-M   'P 1'
#
loop_
_entity.id
_entity.type
_entity.pdbx_description
1 polymer ?
#
loop_
_entity_poly.entity_id
_entity_poly.type
_entity_poly.pdbx_seq_one_letter_code
_entity_poly.pdbx_strand_id
1 'polypeptide(L)'
;MASDHQNNGANSAPEAKKPKHGFRVGPENLPDGPWRRKVTKVKKELIHKAKVKKAYAKIKARQKTPAPRTSEPAQDETPAEGAGEDKETEEEGEEMHPTRQLMLADEAKAQENSVGEHTSDGNRRRTRRPGYYDKQLAKAAQRRDEAEEKKREFQRRREEREQKIAERERFKKAMAKTRDRNGNKKLGRESSLLLDKVKKLVAEK
;
A
#
# COMPACT_ATOMS: atom_id res chain seq x y z
N MET A 1 50.44 -36.60 -44.33
CA MET A 1 49.07 -36.62 -43.76
C MET A 1 49.07 -35.77 -42.50
N ALA A 2 48.04 -34.93 -42.36
CA ALA A 2 47.78 -33.97 -41.29
C ALA A 2 47.97 -34.58 -39.87
N SER A 3 48.31 -33.83 -38.81
CA SER A 3 47.42 -32.81 -38.23
C SER A 3 48.15 -31.87 -37.27
N ASP A 4 47.82 -30.59 -37.38
CA ASP A 4 48.08 -29.50 -36.44
C ASP A 4 47.58 -29.78 -35.03
N HIS A 5 48.43 -29.58 -34.03
CA HIS A 5 48.00 -29.19 -32.67
C HIS A 5 48.83 -28.00 -32.19
N GLN A 6 48.48 -26.83 -32.73
CA GLN A 6 48.70 -25.56 -32.05
C GLN A 6 47.78 -25.52 -30.82
N ASN A 7 48.31 -25.68 -29.61
CA ASN A 7 47.57 -25.28 -28.42
C ASN A 7 48.11 -23.94 -27.93
N ASN A 8 47.25 -22.94 -28.08
CA ASN A 8 47.48 -21.53 -27.87
C ASN A 8 47.95 -21.23 -26.44
N GLY A 9 48.97 -20.38 -26.37
CA GLY A 9 48.98 -19.16 -25.58
C GLY A 9 48.27 -19.23 -24.23
N ALA A 10 49.09 -19.47 -23.21
CA ALA A 10 48.91 -18.99 -21.85
C ALA A 10 48.16 -17.65 -21.79
N ASN A 11 46.88 -17.69 -21.38
CA ASN A 11 46.20 -16.53 -20.82
C ASN A 11 45.04 -16.97 -19.90
N SER A 12 45.30 -17.91 -18.98
CA SER A 12 44.45 -18.06 -17.80
C SER A 12 45.03 -17.17 -16.69
N ALA A 13 44.62 -15.91 -16.66
CA ALA A 13 44.82 -15.08 -15.47
C ALA A 13 44.21 -15.82 -14.27
N PRO A 14 44.92 -15.94 -13.13
CA PRO A 14 44.36 -16.65 -11.97
C PRO A 14 43.13 -15.87 -11.50
N GLU A 15 41.97 -16.53 -11.58
CA GLU A 15 40.70 -15.99 -11.12
C GLU A 15 40.84 -15.68 -9.62
N ALA A 16 40.97 -14.39 -9.30
CA ALA A 16 41.20 -13.94 -7.94
C ALA A 16 40.03 -14.41 -7.06
N LYS A 17 40.30 -15.38 -6.18
CA LYS A 17 39.31 -15.93 -5.26
C LYS A 17 38.75 -14.77 -4.45
N LYS A 18 37.46 -14.47 -4.64
CA LYS A 18 36.75 -13.45 -3.87
C LYS A 18 36.95 -13.78 -2.38
N PRO A 19 37.38 -12.81 -1.55
CA PRO A 19 37.63 -13.09 -0.14
C PRO A 19 36.35 -13.64 0.47
N LYS A 20 36.41 -14.87 0.98
CA LYS A 20 35.29 -15.51 1.66
C LYS A 20 34.94 -14.64 2.86
N HIS A 21 33.77 -14.03 2.79
CA HIS A 21 33.34 -13.15 3.84
C HIS A 21 32.97 -14.00 5.06
N GLY A 22 33.75 -13.90 6.14
CA GLY A 22 33.49 -14.62 7.39
C GLY A 22 32.11 -14.28 7.97
N PHE A 23 31.73 -14.94 9.06
CA PHE A 23 30.44 -14.74 9.72
C PHE A 23 30.32 -13.28 10.25
N ARG A 24 29.73 -12.39 9.43
CA ARG A 24 29.43 -11.00 9.78
C ARG A 24 28.22 -10.97 10.71
N VAL A 25 28.46 -10.74 12.00
CA VAL A 25 27.42 -10.33 12.94
C VAL A 25 27.38 -8.81 12.94
N GLY A 26 26.59 -8.25 12.03
CA GLY A 26 26.45 -6.81 11.84
C GLY A 26 25.24 -6.49 10.95
N PRO A 27 24.91 -5.20 10.74
CA PRO A 27 23.65 -4.72 10.14
C PRO A 27 23.27 -5.31 8.77
N GLU A 28 24.20 -5.96 8.09
CA GLU A 28 23.96 -6.70 6.84
C GLU A 28 23.20 -8.02 7.03
N ASN A 29 23.34 -8.68 8.19
CA ASN A 29 22.70 -9.97 8.49
C ASN A 29 21.48 -9.84 9.42
N LEU A 30 21.19 -8.63 9.91
CA LEU A 30 19.93 -8.32 10.58
C LEU A 30 18.86 -8.01 9.53
N PRO A 31 17.58 -8.34 9.78
CA PRO A 31 16.50 -8.02 8.85
C PRO A 31 16.56 -6.53 8.52
N ASP A 32 17.02 -6.26 7.29
CA ASP A 32 17.36 -4.92 6.82
C ASP A 32 16.18 -3.99 7.15
N GLY A 33 16.45 -2.92 7.89
CA GLY A 33 15.42 -2.16 8.57
C GLY A 33 14.32 -1.69 7.60
N PRO A 34 13.09 -1.41 8.08
CA PRO A 34 11.95 -1.08 7.23
C PRO A 34 12.22 -0.01 6.16
N TRP A 35 13.12 0.94 6.47
CA TRP A 35 13.56 1.98 5.54
C TRP A 35 14.42 1.47 4.37
N ARG A 36 15.36 0.55 4.60
CA ARG A 36 16.18 0.00 3.51
C ARG A 36 15.36 -0.89 2.57
N ARG A 37 14.41 -1.66 3.10
CA ARG A 37 13.41 -2.39 2.30
C ARG A 37 12.56 -1.45 1.45
N LYS A 38 12.14 -0.30 2.00
CA LYS A 38 11.40 0.71 1.26
C LYS A 38 12.25 1.33 0.14
N VAL A 39 13.50 1.68 0.41
CA VAL A 39 14.42 2.23 -0.61
C VAL A 39 14.70 1.21 -1.71
N THR A 40 14.94 -0.05 -1.37
CA THR A 40 15.15 -1.12 -2.38
C THR A 40 13.89 -1.39 -3.20
N LYS A 41 12.70 -1.39 -2.57
CA LYS A 41 11.42 -1.49 -3.28
C LYS A 41 11.21 -0.32 -4.24
N VAL A 42 11.41 0.92 -3.78
CA VAL A 42 11.30 2.13 -4.61
C VAL A 42 12.26 2.07 -5.79
N LYS A 43 13.52 1.68 -5.58
CA LYS A 43 14.50 1.51 -6.66
C LYS A 43 14.05 0.45 -7.67
N LYS A 44 13.60 -0.73 -7.22
CA LYS A 44 13.09 -1.80 -8.09
C LYS A 44 11.88 -1.34 -8.90
N GLU A 45 10.94 -0.64 -8.28
CA GLU A 45 9.76 -0.09 -8.95
C GLU A 45 10.14 0.95 -10.02
N LEU A 46 11.10 1.83 -9.74
CA LEU A 46 11.55 2.86 -10.67
C LEU A 46 12.23 2.23 -11.89
N ILE A 47 13.08 1.23 -11.67
CA ILE A 47 13.70 0.45 -12.75
C ILE A 47 12.63 -0.29 -13.58
N HIS A 48 11.66 -0.93 -12.94
CA HIS A 48 10.59 -1.64 -13.65
C HIS A 48 9.75 -0.70 -14.50
N LYS A 49 9.31 0.44 -13.95
CA LYS A 49 8.58 1.48 -14.70
C LYS A 49 9.38 1.99 -15.91
N ALA A 50 10.69 2.18 -15.75
CA ALA A 50 11.55 2.59 -16.87
C ALA A 50 11.65 1.50 -17.95
N LYS A 51 11.77 0.22 -17.56
CA LYS A 51 11.77 -0.92 -18.49
C LYS A 51 10.46 -1.02 -19.26
N VAL A 52 9.32 -0.93 -18.58
CA VAL A 52 7.99 -0.96 -19.19
C VAL A 52 7.83 0.20 -20.17
N LYS A 53 8.22 1.43 -19.78
CA LYS A 53 8.18 2.59 -20.68
C LYS A 53 9.05 2.40 -21.93
N LYS A 54 10.26 1.85 -21.78
CA LYS A 54 11.15 1.55 -22.91
C LYS A 54 10.54 0.50 -23.84
N ALA A 55 10.03 -0.60 -23.29
CA ALA A 55 9.38 -1.66 -24.07
C ALA A 55 8.14 -1.14 -24.81
N TYR A 56 7.30 -0.36 -24.13
CA TYR A 56 6.12 0.26 -24.71
C TYR A 56 6.49 1.26 -25.82
N ALA A 57 7.51 2.10 -25.62
CA ALA A 57 8.01 2.99 -26.65
C ALA A 57 8.50 2.23 -27.89
N LYS A 58 9.17 1.08 -27.70
CA LYS A 58 9.63 0.21 -28.79
C LYS A 58 8.47 -0.39 -29.59
N ILE A 59 7.44 -0.89 -28.91
CA ILE A 59 6.23 -1.44 -29.55
C ILE A 59 5.48 -0.33 -30.29
N LYS A 60 5.29 0.82 -29.65
CA LYS A 60 4.60 1.98 -30.23
C LYS A 60 5.35 2.53 -31.45
N ALA A 61 6.68 2.55 -31.43
CA ALA A 61 7.48 2.90 -32.60
C ALA A 61 7.25 1.90 -33.74
N ARG A 62 7.31 0.60 -33.46
CA ARG A 62 7.06 -0.47 -34.44
C ARG A 62 5.65 -0.45 -35.03
N GLN A 63 4.64 -0.05 -34.25
CA GLN A 63 3.25 0.09 -34.73
C GLN A 63 3.03 1.38 -35.53
N LYS A 64 3.73 2.47 -35.19
CA LYS A 64 3.65 3.75 -35.90
C LYS A 64 4.43 3.76 -37.21
N THR A 65 5.52 3.01 -37.27
CA THR A 65 6.16 2.71 -38.55
C THR A 65 5.32 1.64 -39.24
N PRO A 66 4.64 1.91 -40.36
CA PRO A 66 4.10 0.82 -41.18
C PRO A 66 5.31 0.04 -41.70
N ALA A 67 5.67 -1.06 -41.04
CA ALA A 67 6.65 -1.97 -41.61
C ALA A 67 6.07 -2.46 -42.95
N PRO A 68 6.88 -2.49 -44.03
CA PRO A 68 6.43 -2.89 -45.34
C PRO A 68 5.89 -4.30 -45.23
N ARG A 69 4.57 -4.43 -45.44
CA ARG A 69 3.96 -5.73 -45.67
C ARG A 69 4.69 -6.30 -46.88
N THR A 70 5.42 -7.39 -46.67
CA THR A 70 5.76 -8.32 -47.74
C THR A 70 4.48 -8.56 -48.53
N SER A 71 4.52 -8.14 -49.79
CA SER A 71 3.40 -8.02 -50.71
C SER A 71 2.82 -9.39 -51.07
N GLU A 72 1.57 -9.62 -50.69
CA GLU A 72 0.62 -10.40 -51.48
C GLU A 72 -0.64 -9.53 -51.64
N PRO A 73 -1.10 -9.25 -52.88
CA PRO A 73 -2.26 -8.40 -53.11
C PRO A 73 -3.52 -9.26 -53.29
N ALA A 74 -4.57 -8.93 -52.54
CA ALA A 74 -5.93 -9.26 -52.91
C ALA A 74 -6.76 -7.98 -52.83
N GLN A 75 -7.10 -7.49 -54.02
CA GLN A 75 -8.23 -6.62 -54.33
C GLN A 75 -9.52 -7.33 -53.84
N ASP A 76 -10.63 -6.69 -53.50
CA ASP A 76 -11.35 -5.71 -54.30
C ASP A 76 -12.45 -5.05 -53.45
N GLU A 77 -12.92 -3.90 -53.90
CA GLU A 77 -13.94 -3.07 -53.24
C GLU A 77 -15.38 -3.54 -53.51
N THR A 78 -16.27 -3.43 -52.53
CA THR A 78 -17.72 -3.25 -52.76
C THR A 78 -18.34 -2.42 -51.64
N PRO A 79 -19.12 -1.39 -51.98
CA PRO A 79 -20.33 -1.10 -51.22
C PRO A 79 -21.52 -1.02 -52.18
N ALA A 80 -22.39 -2.01 -52.13
CA ALA A 80 -23.75 -1.91 -52.68
C ALA A 80 -24.66 -1.39 -51.58
N GLU A 81 -25.07 -0.13 -51.68
CA GLU A 81 -26.12 0.44 -50.83
C GLU A 81 -27.46 -0.24 -51.14
N GLY A 82 -27.98 -1.01 -50.18
CA GLY A 82 -29.34 -1.50 -50.17
C GLY A 82 -30.25 -0.48 -49.50
N ALA A 83 -31.17 0.11 -50.27
CA ALA A 83 -32.34 0.77 -49.75
C ALA A 83 -33.30 -0.31 -49.21
N GLY A 84 -33.59 -0.26 -47.91
CA GLY A 84 -34.53 -1.14 -47.23
C GLY A 84 -35.49 -0.33 -46.39
N GLU A 85 -36.74 -0.31 -46.83
CA GLU A 85 -37.91 0.27 -46.16
C GLU A 85 -38.16 -0.31 -44.76
N ASP A 86 -38.70 0.57 -43.91
CA ASP A 86 -39.30 0.31 -42.62
C ASP A 86 -40.31 -0.85 -42.65
N LYS A 87 -40.21 -1.77 -41.68
CA LYS A 87 -41.36 -2.53 -41.17
C LYS A 87 -41.25 -2.70 -39.66
N GLU A 88 -42.18 -2.06 -38.97
CA GLU A 88 -42.53 -2.28 -37.57
C GLU A 88 -43.22 -3.64 -37.37
N THR A 89 -43.29 -4.00 -36.08
CA THR A 89 -44.06 -5.06 -35.40
C THR A 89 -43.56 -6.50 -35.49
N GLU A 90 -43.13 -7.05 -34.35
CA GLU A 90 -43.85 -8.12 -33.65
C GLU A 90 -43.28 -8.35 -32.24
N GLU A 91 -44.18 -8.51 -31.26
CA GLU A 91 -43.90 -8.87 -29.88
C GLU A 91 -43.66 -10.39 -29.79
N GLU A 92 -42.43 -10.83 -29.56
CA GLU A 92 -42.13 -12.17 -29.04
C GLU A 92 -41.00 -12.10 -28.00
N GLY A 93 -41.11 -12.92 -26.97
CA GLY A 93 -40.33 -12.86 -25.72
C GLY A 93 -38.84 -13.12 -25.87
N GLU A 94 -38.09 -12.12 -26.35
CA GLU A 94 -36.64 -12.07 -26.24
C GLU A 94 -36.27 -11.70 -24.79
N GLU A 95 -35.46 -12.56 -24.15
CA GLU A 95 -34.83 -12.24 -22.86
C GLU A 95 -34.10 -10.90 -22.98
N MET A 96 -34.68 -9.87 -22.38
CA MET A 96 -34.22 -8.49 -22.47
C MET A 96 -32.72 -8.41 -22.18
N HIS A 97 -31.94 -7.81 -23.09
CA HIS A 97 -30.48 -7.63 -22.95
C HIS A 97 -30.15 -7.07 -21.55
N PRO A 98 -29.09 -7.54 -20.86
CA PRO A 98 -28.81 -7.18 -19.46
C PRO A 98 -28.72 -5.66 -19.22
N THR A 99 -28.26 -4.91 -20.23
CA THR A 99 -28.24 -3.45 -20.20
C THR A 99 -29.64 -2.83 -20.14
N ARG A 100 -30.62 -3.40 -20.84
CA ARG A 100 -32.01 -2.93 -20.86
C ARG A 100 -32.72 -3.25 -19.53
N GLN A 101 -32.39 -4.38 -18.91
CA GLN A 101 -32.87 -4.73 -17.56
C GLN A 101 -32.36 -3.74 -16.50
N LEU A 102 -31.08 -3.33 -16.58
CA LEU A 102 -30.52 -2.31 -15.69
C LEU A 102 -31.22 -0.96 -15.86
N MET A 103 -31.49 -0.53 -17.09
CA MET A 103 -32.25 0.71 -17.33
C MET A 103 -33.67 0.63 -16.75
N LEU A 104 -34.39 -0.46 -16.98
CA LEU A 104 -35.74 -0.67 -16.44
C LEU A 104 -35.76 -0.69 -14.91
N ALA A 105 -34.75 -1.31 -14.28
CA ALA A 105 -34.62 -1.32 -12.83
C ALA A 105 -34.34 0.08 -12.26
N ASP A 106 -33.50 0.87 -12.92
CA ASP A 106 -33.23 2.27 -12.55
C ASP A 106 -34.48 3.15 -12.73
N GLU A 107 -35.26 2.92 -13.80
CA GLU A 107 -36.52 3.63 -14.07
C GLU A 107 -37.59 3.31 -13.03
N ALA A 108 -37.78 2.02 -12.71
CA ALA A 108 -38.72 1.60 -11.66
C ALA A 108 -38.36 2.20 -10.30
N LYS A 109 -37.06 2.23 -9.97
CA LYS A 109 -36.57 2.86 -8.73
C LYS A 109 -36.71 4.38 -8.73
N ALA A 110 -36.60 5.03 -9.88
CA ALA A 110 -36.87 6.46 -10.00
C ALA A 110 -38.37 6.77 -9.83
N GLN A 111 -39.25 5.89 -10.34
CA GLN A 111 -40.70 6.03 -10.23
C GLN A 111 -41.20 5.78 -8.80
N GLU A 112 -40.66 4.79 -8.09
CA GLU A 112 -40.99 4.52 -6.68
C GLU A 112 -40.68 5.72 -5.77
N ASN A 113 -39.59 6.44 -6.05
CA ASN A 113 -39.22 7.66 -5.33
C ASN A 113 -40.08 8.90 -5.69
N SER A 114 -41.02 8.79 -6.63
CA SER A 114 -41.81 9.93 -7.14
C SER A 114 -43.23 10.04 -6.57
N VAL A 115 -43.69 9.07 -5.77
CA VAL A 115 -45.07 9.01 -5.23
C VAL A 115 -45.26 9.89 -3.98
N GLY A 116 -44.27 10.70 -3.61
CA GLY A 116 -44.33 11.65 -2.50
C GLY A 116 -44.19 13.09 -2.96
N GLU A 117 -45.32 13.78 -3.04
CA GLU A 117 -45.46 15.20 -2.71
C GLU A 117 -44.86 16.24 -3.70
N HIS A 118 -45.77 16.90 -4.44
CA HIS A 118 -45.52 18.14 -5.17
C HIS A 118 -45.24 19.30 -4.19
N THR A 119 -44.03 19.37 -3.64
CA THR A 119 -43.51 20.58 -2.99
C THR A 119 -42.58 21.32 -3.95
N SER A 120 -43.11 22.44 -4.48
CA SER A 120 -42.42 23.70 -4.71
C SER A 120 -40.90 23.61 -4.89
N ASP A 121 -40.43 23.64 -6.14
CA ASP A 121 -39.16 24.15 -6.73
C ASP A 121 -37.94 24.48 -5.82
N GLY A 122 -37.71 23.74 -4.74
CA GLY A 122 -36.64 23.95 -3.77
C GLY A 122 -35.71 22.75 -3.63
N ASN A 123 -36.20 21.55 -3.97
CA ASN A 123 -35.45 20.30 -3.82
C ASN A 123 -34.60 19.93 -5.06
N ARG A 124 -34.73 20.69 -6.16
CA ARG A 124 -33.84 20.63 -7.33
C ARG A 124 -32.54 21.43 -7.14
N ARG A 125 -32.14 21.76 -5.91
CA ARG A 125 -30.76 22.19 -5.65
C ARG A 125 -29.86 20.98 -5.85
N ARG A 126 -29.56 20.68 -7.13
CA ARG A 126 -28.48 19.81 -7.59
C ARG A 126 -27.39 19.87 -6.54
N THR A 127 -27.15 18.75 -5.85
CA THR A 127 -26.11 18.55 -4.85
C THR A 127 -24.99 19.55 -5.08
N ARG A 128 -24.93 20.63 -4.28
CA ARG A 128 -24.04 21.77 -4.56
C ARG A 128 -22.65 21.19 -4.74
N ARG A 129 -22.13 21.28 -5.97
CA ARG A 129 -20.78 20.81 -6.26
C ARG A 129 -19.86 21.48 -5.23
N PRO A 130 -19.01 20.70 -4.52
CA PRO A 130 -18.07 21.29 -3.58
C PRO A 130 -17.33 22.44 -4.27
N GLY A 131 -17.27 23.58 -3.59
CA GLY A 131 -16.48 24.72 -4.02
C GLY A 131 -15.04 24.32 -4.31
N TYR A 132 -14.34 25.12 -5.10
CA TYR A 132 -13.00 24.80 -5.62
C TYR A 132 -12.00 24.38 -4.52
N TYR A 133 -12.12 24.93 -3.31
CA TYR A 133 -11.25 24.62 -2.17
C TYR A 133 -11.87 23.69 -1.12
N ASP A 134 -13.15 23.34 -1.20
CA ASP A 134 -13.84 22.55 -0.17
C ASP A 134 -13.21 21.16 0.00
N LYS A 135 -12.80 20.56 -1.12
CA LYS A 135 -12.06 19.29 -1.12
C LYS A 135 -10.69 19.40 -0.46
N GLN A 136 -10.05 20.57 -0.54
CA GLN A 136 -8.74 20.81 0.07
C GLN A 136 -8.88 21.05 1.57
N LEU A 137 -9.90 21.80 1.98
CA LEU A 137 -10.25 22.01 3.38
C LEU A 137 -10.64 20.71 4.08
N ALA A 138 -11.47 19.87 3.43
CA ALA A 138 -11.84 18.56 3.96
C ALA A 138 -10.61 17.65 4.15
N LYS A 139 -9.70 17.62 3.17
CA LYS A 139 -8.42 16.88 3.29
C LYS A 139 -7.51 17.45 4.38
N ALA A 140 -7.51 18.77 4.58
CA ALA A 140 -6.74 19.40 5.63
C ALA A 140 -7.30 19.06 7.03
N ALA A 141 -8.62 19.04 7.18
CA ALA A 141 -9.30 18.61 8.40
C ALA A 141 -8.97 17.15 8.72
N GLN A 142 -9.16 16.23 7.75
CA GLN A 142 -8.82 14.81 7.91
C GLN A 142 -7.36 14.60 8.35
N ARG A 143 -6.41 15.33 7.77
CA ARG A 143 -4.99 15.24 8.19
C ARG A 143 -4.75 15.78 9.60
N ARG A 144 -5.51 16.79 10.05
CA ARG A 144 -5.41 17.31 11.41
C ARG A 144 -5.95 16.27 12.39
N ASP A 145 -7.11 15.70 12.11
CA ASP A 145 -7.74 14.66 12.94
C ASP A 145 -6.82 13.44 13.07
N GLU A 146 -6.30 12.92 11.94
CA GLU A 146 -5.33 11.81 11.95
C GLU A 146 -4.05 12.14 12.73
N ALA A 147 -3.59 13.39 12.69
CA ALA A 147 -2.40 13.81 13.44
C ALA A 147 -2.68 13.93 14.94
N GLU A 148 -3.88 14.39 15.31
CA GLU A 148 -4.32 14.45 16.71
C GLU A 148 -4.50 13.06 17.30
N GLU A 149 -5.11 12.12 16.57
CA GLU A 149 -5.24 10.73 17.00
C GLU A 149 -3.88 10.07 17.25
N LYS A 150 -2.94 10.24 16.31
CA LYS A 150 -1.55 9.75 16.48
C LYS A 150 -0.85 10.37 17.68
N LYS A 151 -1.06 11.67 17.92
CA LYS A 151 -0.51 12.36 19.10
C LYS A 151 -1.12 11.81 20.39
N ARG A 152 -2.42 11.58 20.43
CA ARG A 152 -3.12 10.99 21.59
C ARG A 152 -2.63 9.57 21.86
N GLU A 153 -2.48 8.73 20.84
CA GLU A 153 -1.92 7.38 21.01
C GLU A 153 -0.47 7.43 21.54
N PHE A 154 0.34 8.34 20.97
CA PHE A 154 1.72 8.53 21.43
C PHE A 154 1.79 9.02 22.88
N GLN A 155 0.92 9.96 23.26
CA GLN A 155 0.81 10.46 24.63
C GLN A 155 0.42 9.34 25.59
N ARG A 156 -0.61 8.53 25.28
CA ARG A 156 -0.99 7.38 26.13
C ARG A 156 0.15 6.39 26.32
N ARG A 157 0.82 5.98 25.23
CA ARG A 157 1.99 5.08 25.30
C ARG A 157 3.15 5.70 26.08
N ARG A 158 3.31 7.02 26.02
CA ARG A 158 4.35 7.74 26.76
C ARG A 158 4.02 7.81 28.25
N GLU A 159 2.79 8.14 28.60
CA GLU A 159 2.30 8.17 29.98
C GLU A 159 2.40 6.81 30.64
N GLU A 160 2.01 5.72 29.96
CA GLU A 160 2.17 4.34 30.46
C GLU A 160 3.65 4.01 30.76
N ARG A 161 4.56 4.41 29.86
CA ARG A 161 6.00 4.23 30.07
C ARG A 161 6.50 5.07 31.23
N GLU A 162 6.09 6.33 31.32
CA GLU A 162 6.48 7.26 32.38
C GLU A 162 5.97 6.78 33.74
N GLN A 163 4.73 6.27 33.83
CA GLN A 163 4.19 5.64 35.04
C GLN A 163 5.03 4.43 35.45
N LYS A 164 5.34 3.52 34.51
CA LYS A 164 6.18 2.34 34.80
C LYS A 164 7.60 2.72 35.25
N ILE A 165 8.19 3.75 34.65
CA ILE A 165 9.50 4.27 35.05
C ILE A 165 9.41 4.90 36.44
N ALA A 166 8.42 5.74 36.69
CA ALA A 166 8.21 6.41 37.97
C ALA A 166 7.98 5.40 39.11
N GLU A 167 7.19 4.35 38.88
CA GLU A 167 7.01 3.26 39.84
C GLU A 167 8.32 2.53 40.14
N ARG A 168 9.11 2.23 39.10
CA ARG A 168 10.43 1.61 39.25
C ARG A 168 11.38 2.52 40.03
N GLU A 169 11.38 3.82 39.77
CA GLU A 169 12.21 4.80 40.46
C GLU A 169 11.78 4.97 41.91
N ARG A 170 10.47 5.05 42.19
CA ARG A 170 9.92 5.07 43.55
C ARG A 170 10.33 3.82 44.32
N PHE A 171 10.21 2.64 43.70
CA PHE A 171 10.64 1.37 44.30
C PHE A 171 12.15 1.35 44.54
N LYS A 172 12.96 1.78 43.57
CA LYS A 172 14.42 1.87 43.70
C LYS A 172 14.82 2.83 44.83
N LYS A 173 14.16 3.98 44.93
CA LYS A 173 14.38 4.96 46.00
C LYS A 173 13.99 4.41 47.37
N ALA A 174 12.88 3.67 47.46
CA ALA A 174 12.47 3.00 48.68
C ALA A 174 13.48 1.93 49.12
N MET A 175 13.95 1.08 48.19
CA MET A 175 15.00 0.08 48.45
C MET A 175 16.35 0.73 48.83
N ALA A 176 16.69 1.88 48.24
CA ALA A 176 17.90 2.60 48.63
C ALA A 176 17.83 3.09 50.10
N LYS A 177 16.64 3.48 50.57
CA LYS A 177 16.40 3.89 51.96
C LYS A 177 16.46 2.74 52.98
N THR A 178 16.41 1.48 52.54
CA THR A 178 16.55 0.32 53.44
C THR A 178 18.02 -0.03 53.71
N ARG A 179 18.97 0.59 53.00
CA ARG A 179 20.40 0.39 53.25
C ARG A 179 20.92 1.36 54.29
N ASP A 180 21.79 0.86 55.15
CA ASP A 180 22.49 1.64 56.17
C ASP A 180 23.65 2.45 55.60
N ARG A 181 24.20 3.36 56.41
CA ARG A 181 25.40 4.12 56.09
C ARG A 181 26.60 3.22 55.77
N ASN A 182 26.66 2.04 56.37
CA ASN A 182 27.68 1.01 56.11
C ASN A 182 27.34 0.13 54.89
N GLY A 183 26.21 0.38 54.21
CA GLY A 183 25.79 -0.38 53.03
C GLY A 183 25.02 -1.67 53.33
N ASN A 184 24.90 -2.06 54.61
CA ASN A 184 24.14 -3.22 55.07
C ASN A 184 22.64 -3.06 54.84
N LYS A 185 21.95 -4.16 54.52
CA LYS A 185 20.51 -4.16 54.25
C LYS A 185 19.71 -4.33 55.55
N LYS A 186 18.71 -3.46 55.77
CA LYS A 186 17.74 -3.62 56.86
C LYS A 186 16.59 -4.50 56.40
N LEU A 187 16.70 -5.81 56.67
CA LEU A 187 15.71 -6.83 56.28
C LEU A 187 14.27 -6.49 56.71
N GLY A 188 14.07 -5.87 57.87
CA GLY A 188 12.74 -5.47 58.34
C GLY A 188 12.07 -4.40 57.46
N ARG A 189 12.84 -3.48 56.86
CA ARG A 189 12.29 -2.46 55.94
C ARG A 189 12.24 -2.93 54.50
N GLU A 190 13.12 -3.84 54.10
CA GLU A 190 13.16 -4.43 52.76
C GLU A 190 12.06 -5.47 52.56
N SER A 191 11.78 -6.28 53.59
CA SER A 191 10.76 -7.33 53.54
C SER A 191 9.38 -6.77 53.22
N SER A 192 8.94 -5.67 53.84
CA SER A 192 7.63 -5.06 53.54
C SER A 192 7.53 -4.58 52.09
N LEU A 193 8.56 -3.90 51.57
CA LEU A 193 8.60 -3.43 50.17
C LEU A 193 8.58 -4.60 49.16
N LEU A 194 9.28 -5.69 49.48
CA LEU A 194 9.30 -6.89 48.65
C LEU A 194 7.95 -7.62 48.70
N LEU A 195 7.32 -7.70 49.86
CA LEU A 195 5.97 -8.28 50.02
C LEU A 195 4.93 -7.49 49.22
N ASP A 196 4.96 -6.16 49.26
CA ASP A 196 4.06 -5.32 48.47
C ASP A 196 4.24 -5.54 46.96
N LYS A 197 5.49 -5.74 46.51
CA LYS A 197 5.79 -6.07 45.11
C LYS A 197 5.24 -7.44 44.71
N VAL A 198 5.43 -8.46 45.57
CA VAL A 198 4.88 -9.81 45.34
C VAL A 198 3.36 -9.77 45.30
N LYS A 199 2.72 -9.05 46.22
CA LYS A 199 1.26 -8.89 46.25
C LYS A 199 0.72 -8.28 44.96
N LYS A 200 1.40 -7.26 44.41
CA LYS A 200 1.05 -6.69 43.10
C LYS A 200 1.20 -7.70 41.96
N LEU A 201 2.33 -8.40 41.90
CA LEU A 201 2.57 -9.42 40.86
C LEU A 201 1.57 -10.58 40.89
N VAL A 202 1.09 -10.96 42.09
CA VAL A 202 0.05 -11.98 42.25
C VAL A 202 -1.32 -11.44 41.85
N ALA A 203 -1.62 -10.16 42.10
CA ALA A 203 -2.89 -9.53 41.71
C ALA A 203 -3.00 -9.23 40.20
N GLU A 204 -1.88 -9.08 39.51
CA GLU A 204 -1.82 -8.88 38.05
C GLU A 204 -1.93 -10.19 37.25
N LYS A 205 -2.03 -11.34 37.93
CA LYS A 205 -2.07 -12.68 37.36
C LYS A 205 -3.48 -13.26 37.39
#